data_AF-A0A4Q4DCP5-F1
#
_entry.id   AF-A0A4Q4DCP5-F1
#
_cell.length_a   1.000
_cell.length_b   1.000
_cell.length_c   1.000
_cell.angle_alpha   90.00
_cell.angle_beta   90.00
_cell.angle_gamma   90.00
#
_symmetry.space_group_name_H-M   'P 1'
#
loop_
_entity.id
_entity.type
_entity.pdbx_description
1 polymer ?
#
loop_
_entity_poly.entity_id
_entity_poly.type
_entity_poly.pdbx_seq_one_letter_code
_entity_poly.pdbx_strand_id
1 'polypeptide(L)'
;MAELAGMAGLADHPDGTRIIVRRERPHPGAQLSLFDLDDGMRHQVFLTGTPNGEGSPQHLEVRHRAHLRVEDRIRCGEATGFGRFPSRHFALNASWLELSLTAVDLLAWVQALLLDGELTSAEPKKLRYRLLHAAARLAALPRPAT
;
A
#
# COMPACT_ATOMS: atom_id res chain seq x y z
N MET A 1 -5.26 -0.35 -22.48
CA MET A 1 -3.91 -0.14 -21.94
C MET A 1 -3.02 0.23 -23.09
N ALA A 2 -2.22 1.27 -22.95
CA ALA A 2 -1.23 1.66 -23.94
C ALA A 2 0.05 2.09 -23.24
N GLU A 3 1.17 1.85 -23.89
CA GLU A 3 2.45 2.45 -23.53
C GLU A 3 2.63 3.72 -24.34
N LEU A 4 3.06 4.79 -23.68
CA LEU A 4 3.19 6.10 -24.29
C LEU A 4 4.68 6.38 -24.55
N ALA A 5 5.15 5.97 -25.73
CA ALA A 5 6.54 6.10 -26.15
C ALA A 5 6.76 7.40 -26.96
N GLY A 6 7.81 8.15 -26.65
CA GLY A 6 8.30 9.28 -27.48
C GLY A 6 7.50 10.58 -27.43
N MET A 7 6.39 10.67 -26.70
CA MET A 7 5.59 11.92 -26.58
C MET A 7 5.79 12.66 -25.26
N ALA A 8 6.41 12.04 -24.25
CA ALA A 8 6.70 12.66 -22.96
C ALA A 8 8.22 12.82 -22.82
N GLY A 9 8.69 14.04 -22.55
CA GLY A 9 10.10 14.29 -22.24
C GLY A 9 10.46 13.62 -20.91
N LEU A 10 11.07 12.44 -20.97
CA LEU A 10 11.57 11.70 -19.82
C LEU A 10 13.06 11.97 -19.54
N ALA A 11 13.57 13.12 -19.98
CA ALA A 11 15.00 13.45 -19.91
C ALA A 11 15.54 13.51 -18.46
N ASP A 12 14.69 13.88 -17.50
CA ASP A 12 15.04 13.93 -16.07
C ASP A 12 14.84 12.59 -15.34
N HIS A 13 14.43 11.53 -16.07
CA HIS A 13 14.22 10.20 -15.51
C HIS A 13 15.34 9.24 -15.92
N PRO A 14 15.59 8.18 -15.13
CA PRO A 14 16.56 7.16 -15.50
C PRO A 14 16.26 6.53 -16.87
N ASP A 15 17.33 6.17 -17.60
CA ASP A 15 17.22 5.47 -18.87
C ASP A 15 16.35 4.21 -18.75
N GLY A 16 15.48 4.00 -19.75
CA GLY A 16 14.54 2.87 -19.75
C GLY A 16 13.27 3.10 -18.91
N THR A 17 13.06 4.31 -18.37
CA THR A 17 11.77 4.69 -17.79
C THR A 17 10.67 4.64 -18.85
N ARG A 18 9.55 4.00 -18.51
CA ARG A 18 8.39 3.81 -19.39
C ARG A 18 7.14 4.39 -18.76
N ILE A 19 6.25 4.88 -19.60
CA ILE A 19 4.93 5.40 -19.20
C ILE A 19 3.86 4.42 -19.63
N ILE A 20 3.09 3.92 -18.66
CA ILE A 20 1.94 3.05 -18.92
C ILE A 20 0.66 3.83 -18.62
N VAL A 21 -0.26 3.82 -19.58
CA VAL A 21 -1.54 4.53 -19.50
C VAL A 21 -2.69 3.53 -19.53
N ARG A 22 -3.55 3.64 -18.52
CA ARG A 22 -4.85 3.01 -18.47
C ARG A 22 -5.94 4.01 -18.78
N ARG A 23 -6.80 3.67 -19.71
CA ARG A 23 -8.02 4.41 -20.00
C ARG A 23 -9.22 3.60 -19.52
N GLU A 24 -10.03 4.17 -18.65
CA GLU A 24 -11.23 3.55 -18.09
C GLU A 24 -12.42 4.53 -18.13
N ARG A 25 -13.65 4.02 -18.02
CA ARG A 25 -14.80 4.87 -17.76
C ARG A 25 -14.89 5.13 -16.25
N PRO A 26 -15.08 6.38 -15.79
CA PRO A 26 -15.39 6.66 -14.40
C PRO A 26 -16.60 5.83 -13.96
N HIS A 27 -16.53 5.26 -12.76
CA HIS A 27 -17.66 4.53 -12.20
C HIS A 27 -18.78 5.51 -11.79
N PRO A 28 -20.04 5.07 -11.72
CA PRO A 28 -21.14 5.90 -11.25
C PRO A 28 -20.84 6.49 -9.86
N GLY A 29 -20.99 7.80 -9.71
CA GLY A 29 -20.70 8.52 -8.45
C GLY A 29 -19.23 8.90 -8.24
N ALA A 30 -18.34 8.59 -9.18
CA ALA A 30 -16.96 9.10 -9.12
C ALA A 30 -16.95 10.63 -9.20
N GLN A 31 -16.16 11.28 -8.35
CA GLN A 31 -15.85 12.70 -8.52
C GLN A 31 -15.02 12.86 -9.80
N LEU A 32 -15.58 13.56 -10.79
CA LEU A 32 -14.95 13.79 -12.08
C LEU A 32 -13.92 14.92 -11.97
N SER A 33 -12.75 14.70 -12.55
CA SER A 33 -11.75 15.73 -12.82
C SER A 33 -12.06 16.42 -14.14
N LEU A 34 -11.41 17.56 -14.40
CA LEU A 34 -11.54 18.29 -15.66
C LEU A 34 -11.28 17.39 -16.88
N PHE A 35 -10.28 16.50 -16.80
CA PHE A 35 -9.94 15.55 -17.85
C PHE A 35 -10.95 14.42 -18.06
N ASP A 36 -11.79 14.14 -17.05
CA ASP A 36 -12.84 13.12 -17.18
C ASP A 36 -14.08 13.67 -17.91
N LEU A 37 -14.26 15.00 -17.94
CA LEU A 37 -15.46 15.66 -18.46
C LEU A 37 -15.48 15.78 -19.98
N ASP A 38 -14.32 15.98 -20.61
CA ASP A 38 -14.24 16.22 -22.06
C ASP A 38 -14.54 14.95 -22.88
N ASP A 39 -13.89 13.84 -22.54
CA ASP A 39 -14.00 12.57 -23.28
C ASP A 39 -14.86 11.51 -22.57
N GLY A 40 -15.30 11.77 -21.33
CA GLY A 40 -15.98 10.78 -20.48
C GLY A 40 -15.07 9.63 -20.05
N MET A 41 -13.75 9.77 -20.17
CA MET A 41 -12.76 8.73 -19.91
C MET A 41 -11.74 9.19 -18.89
N ARG A 42 -11.52 8.37 -17.86
CA ARG A 42 -10.45 8.55 -16.89
C ARG A 42 -9.17 7.91 -17.40
N HIS A 43 -8.11 8.71 -17.40
CA HIS A 43 -6.76 8.27 -17.73
C HIS A 43 -5.94 8.16 -16.44
N GLN A 44 -5.45 6.96 -16.15
CA GLN A 44 -4.50 6.73 -15.06
C GLN A 44 -3.13 6.44 -15.68
N VAL A 45 -2.11 7.16 -15.21
CA VAL A 45 -0.76 7.12 -15.75
C VAL A 45 0.19 6.73 -14.63
N PHE A 46 1.09 5.78 -14.89
CA PHE A 46 2.18 5.46 -13.97
C PHE A 46 3.49 5.24 -14.71
N LEU A 47 4.59 5.50 -14.01
CA LEU A 47 5.95 5.28 -14.48
C LEU A 47 6.47 3.92 -14.02
N THR A 48 7.25 3.27 -14.85
CA THR A 48 7.94 2.02 -14.48
C THR A 48 9.30 1.91 -15.15
N GLY A 49 10.29 1.44 -14.39
CA GLY A 49 11.60 1.04 -14.93
C GLY A 49 11.66 -0.43 -15.34
N THR A 50 10.52 -1.14 -15.41
CA THR A 50 10.50 -2.55 -15.79
C THR A 50 10.86 -2.70 -17.27
N PRO A 51 11.89 -3.49 -17.63
CA PRO A 51 12.32 -3.66 -19.02
C PRO A 51 11.22 -4.12 -19.96
N ASN A 52 11.37 -3.83 -21.25
CA ASN A 52 10.50 -4.36 -22.29
C ASN A 52 10.58 -5.90 -22.31
N GLY A 53 9.42 -6.57 -22.38
CA GLY A 53 9.32 -8.03 -22.34
C GLY A 53 9.15 -8.62 -20.94
N GLU A 54 9.44 -7.87 -19.88
CA GLU A 54 9.20 -8.30 -18.50
C GLU A 54 7.76 -7.97 -18.05
N GLY A 55 6.82 -8.78 -18.52
CA GLY A 55 5.40 -8.65 -18.21
C GLY A 55 4.65 -7.74 -19.19
N SER A 56 3.37 -8.04 -19.37
CA SER A 56 2.50 -7.24 -20.23
C SER A 56 2.13 -5.90 -19.55
N PRO A 57 1.76 -4.85 -20.31
CA PRO A 57 1.26 -3.60 -19.72
C PRO A 57 0.08 -3.81 -18.74
N GLN A 58 -0.74 -4.85 -18.97
CA GLN A 58 -1.82 -5.25 -18.08
C GLN A 58 -1.29 -5.82 -16.75
N HIS A 59 -0.24 -6.63 -16.80
CA HIS A 59 0.41 -7.16 -15.59
C HIS A 59 1.01 -6.03 -14.74
N LEU A 60 1.72 -5.10 -15.39
CA LEU A 60 2.34 -3.96 -14.71
C LEU A 60 1.29 -3.05 -14.05
N GLU A 61 0.14 -2.87 -14.70
CA GLU A 61 -0.98 -2.12 -14.16
C GLU A 61 -1.61 -2.77 -12.93
N VAL A 62 -1.83 -4.09 -12.97
CA VAL A 62 -2.35 -4.83 -11.82
C VAL A 62 -1.39 -4.75 -10.64
N ARG A 63 -0.08 -4.90 -10.90
CA ARG A 63 0.97 -4.73 -9.89
C ARG A 63 0.95 -3.32 -9.31
N HIS A 64 0.81 -2.29 -10.14
CA HIS A 64 0.72 -0.90 -9.69
C HIS A 64 -0.51 -0.68 -8.81
N ARG A 65 -1.68 -1.17 -9.19
CA ARG A 65 -2.88 -1.11 -8.33
C ARG A 65 -2.73 -1.88 -7.02
N ALA A 66 -2.01 -3.00 -7.03
CA ALA A 66 -1.73 -3.74 -5.80
C ALA A 66 -0.85 -2.93 -4.83
N HIS A 67 0.01 -2.04 -5.34
CA HIS A 67 0.82 -1.14 -4.52
C HIS A 67 -0.03 -0.17 -3.69
N LEU A 68 -1.19 0.27 -4.21
CA LEU A 68 -2.12 1.13 -3.46
C LEU A 68 -2.58 0.51 -2.11
N ARG A 69 -2.51 -0.82 -1.96
CA ARG A 69 -2.77 -1.49 -0.67
C ARG A 69 -1.75 -1.13 0.40
N VAL A 70 -0.50 -0.86 -0.01
CA VAL A 70 0.56 -0.40 0.90
C VAL A 70 0.25 1.02 1.35
N GLU A 71 -0.12 1.90 0.43
CA GLU A 71 -0.48 3.29 0.74
C GLU A 71 -1.68 3.36 1.69
N ASP A 72 -2.71 2.54 1.47
CA ASP A 72 -3.87 2.49 2.36
C ASP A 72 -3.51 2.01 3.78
N ARG A 73 -2.52 1.12 3.92
CA ARG A 73 -2.01 0.71 5.24
C ARG A 73 -1.17 1.79 5.91
N ILE A 74 -0.36 2.52 5.14
CA ILE A 74 0.43 3.66 5.65
C ILE A 74 -0.50 4.75 6.18
N ARG A 75 -1.61 5.02 5.48
CA ARG A 75 -2.67 5.95 5.95
C ARG A 75 -3.17 5.59 7.35
N CYS A 76 -3.31 4.30 7.65
CA CYS A 76 -3.75 3.83 8.96
C CYS A 76 -2.65 3.84 10.04
N GLY A 77 -1.43 4.29 9.72
CA GLY A 77 -0.28 4.23 10.61
C GLY A 77 -0.47 4.95 11.95
N GLU A 78 -1.28 6.00 12.00
CA GLU A 78 -1.56 6.68 13.27
C GLU A 78 -2.14 5.71 14.32
N ALA A 79 -3.01 4.78 13.89
CA ALA A 79 -3.61 3.78 14.76
C ALA A 79 -2.62 2.73 15.28
N THR A 80 -1.44 2.61 14.67
CA THR A 80 -0.38 1.67 15.03
C THR A 80 0.83 2.35 15.70
N GLY A 81 0.78 3.66 15.96
CA GLY A 81 1.80 4.38 16.74
C GLY A 81 2.61 5.43 15.97
N PHE A 82 2.34 5.64 14.68
CA PHE A 82 3.04 6.66 13.87
C PHE A 82 2.70 8.11 14.24
N GLY A 83 1.55 8.36 14.87
CA GLY A 83 1.08 9.72 15.12
C GLY A 83 1.79 10.44 16.27
N ARG A 84 2.47 9.71 17.18
CA ARG A 84 3.08 10.31 18.36
C ARG A 84 4.25 9.51 18.89
N PHE A 85 5.45 10.06 18.73
CA PHE A 85 6.67 9.50 19.29
C PHE A 85 6.75 9.72 20.81
N PRO A 86 7.18 8.72 21.60
CA PRO A 86 7.11 8.75 23.06
C PRO A 86 8.27 9.51 23.71
N SER A 87 9.30 9.89 22.96
CA SER A 87 10.54 10.44 23.50
C SER A 87 11.04 11.66 22.73
N ARG A 88 11.86 12.47 23.42
CA ARG A 88 12.68 13.53 22.81
C ARG A 88 13.99 12.99 22.21
N HIS A 89 14.34 11.74 22.51
CA HIS A 89 15.60 11.13 22.08
C HIS A 89 15.40 10.32 20.79
N PHE A 90 16.19 10.64 19.77
CA PHE A 90 16.09 10.02 18.45
C PHE A 90 16.20 8.49 18.49
N ALA A 91 17.18 7.93 19.22
CA ALA A 91 17.38 6.48 19.29
C ALA A 91 16.16 5.73 19.81
N LEU A 92 15.47 6.28 20.82
CA LEU A 92 14.24 5.70 21.35
C LEU A 92 13.09 5.77 20.33
N ASN A 93 13.01 6.87 19.58
CA ASN A 93 12.00 7.04 18.54
C ASN A 93 12.27 6.14 17.32
N ALA A 94 13.53 5.87 16.99
CA ALA A 94 13.91 4.92 15.95
C ALA A 94 13.47 3.50 16.35
N SER A 95 13.73 3.07 17.59
CA SER A 95 13.22 1.78 18.10
C SER A 95 11.69 1.74 18.13
N TRP A 96 11.05 2.84 18.51
CA TRP A 96 9.58 2.95 18.48
C TRP A 96 9.01 2.83 17.06
N LEU A 97 9.68 3.42 16.07
CA LEU A 97 9.32 3.32 14.66
C LEU A 97 9.38 1.86 14.20
N GLU A 98 10.45 1.14 14.50
CA GLU A 98 10.59 -0.29 14.17
C GLU A 98 9.49 -1.14 14.80
N LEU A 99 9.14 -0.88 16.07
CA LEU A 99 8.03 -1.55 16.74
C LEU A 99 6.68 -1.25 16.08
N SER A 100 6.47 0.00 15.65
CA SER A 100 5.24 0.43 14.98
C SER A 100 5.12 -0.22 13.59
N LEU A 101 6.22 -0.31 12.84
CA LEU A 101 6.30 -1.02 11.56
C LEU A 101 6.02 -2.52 11.72
N THR A 102 6.64 -3.14 12.73
CA THR A 102 6.39 -4.55 13.08
C THR A 102 4.90 -4.79 13.39
N ALA A 103 4.25 -3.87 14.10
CA ALA A 103 2.82 -3.98 14.39
C ALA A 103 1.95 -3.89 13.11
N VAL A 104 2.31 -3.04 12.14
CA VAL A 104 1.63 -2.96 10.84
C VAL A 104 1.75 -4.28 10.09
N ASP A 105 2.95 -4.87 10.04
CA ASP A 105 3.19 -6.14 9.36
C ASP A 105 2.40 -7.28 10.01
N LEU A 106 2.43 -7.37 11.35
CA LEU A 106 1.65 -8.37 12.09
C LEU A 106 0.15 -8.25 11.82
N LEU A 107 -0.39 -7.03 11.79
CA LEU A 107 -1.81 -6.82 11.44
C LEU A 107 -2.12 -7.29 10.02
N ALA A 108 -1.25 -6.96 9.05
CA ALA A 108 -1.42 -7.38 7.67
C ALA A 108 -1.42 -8.91 7.54
N TRP A 109 -0.51 -9.61 8.23
CA TRP A 109 -0.43 -11.07 8.24
C TRP A 109 -1.62 -11.72 8.95
N VAL A 110 -2.05 -11.20 10.11
CA VAL A 110 -3.25 -11.67 10.80
C VAL A 110 -4.47 -11.57 9.89
N GLN A 111 -4.66 -10.44 9.21
CA GLN A 111 -5.75 -10.26 8.26
C GLN A 111 -5.66 -11.21 7.07
N ALA A 112 -4.46 -11.44 6.54
CA ALA A 112 -4.26 -12.29 5.36
C ALA A 112 -4.40 -13.79 5.64
N LEU A 113 -4.01 -14.24 6.84
CA LEU A 113 -3.90 -15.66 7.17
C LEU A 113 -5.00 -16.17 8.09
N LEU A 114 -5.56 -15.32 8.96
CA LEU A 114 -6.38 -15.77 10.10
C LEU A 114 -7.78 -15.18 10.13
N LEU A 115 -8.07 -14.13 9.35
CA LEU A 115 -9.35 -13.41 9.41
C LEU A 115 -10.12 -13.52 8.09
N ASP A 116 -11.43 -13.72 8.23
CA ASP A 116 -12.37 -13.82 7.12
C ASP A 116 -13.43 -12.72 7.15
N GLY A 117 -14.14 -12.57 6.03
CA GLY A 117 -15.26 -11.66 5.88
C GLY A 117 -14.89 -10.20 6.10
N GLU A 118 -15.68 -9.49 6.90
CA GLU A 118 -15.47 -8.05 7.13
C GLU A 118 -14.17 -7.69 7.86
N LEU A 119 -13.50 -8.67 8.49
CA LEU A 119 -12.30 -8.41 9.29
C LEU A 119 -11.01 -8.44 8.44
N THR A 120 -11.04 -9.09 7.28
CA THR A 120 -9.91 -9.14 6.33
C THR A 120 -9.55 -7.75 5.78
N SER A 121 -10.52 -6.83 5.71
CA SER A 121 -10.34 -5.45 5.24
C SER A 121 -10.71 -4.40 6.29
N ALA A 122 -10.83 -4.80 7.57
CA ALA A 122 -11.15 -3.87 8.65
C ALA A 122 -9.96 -2.94 8.95
N GLU A 123 -10.24 -1.67 9.23
CA GLU A 123 -9.21 -0.73 9.70
C GLU A 123 -8.67 -1.16 11.09
N PRO A 124 -7.41 -0.83 11.42
CA PRO A 124 -6.78 -1.24 12.67
C PRO A 124 -7.57 -0.88 13.93
N LYS A 125 -8.30 0.25 13.92
CA LYS A 125 -9.15 0.67 15.05
C LYS A 125 -10.30 -0.31 15.31
N LYS A 126 -10.93 -0.85 14.25
CA LYS A 126 -11.99 -1.88 14.36
C LYS A 126 -11.40 -3.18 14.88
N LEU A 127 -10.21 -3.58 14.40
CA LEU A 127 -9.51 -4.77 14.91
C LEU A 127 -9.11 -4.63 16.38
N ARG A 128 -8.62 -3.45 16.78
CA ARG A 128 -8.29 -3.15 18.17
C ARG A 128 -9.49 -3.29 19.09
N TYR A 129 -10.65 -2.78 18.68
CA TYR A 129 -11.86 -2.89 19.47
C TYR A 129 -12.39 -4.34 19.53
N ARG A 130 -12.40 -5.06 18.40
CA ARG A 130 -13.06 -6.37 18.31
C ARG A 130 -12.18 -7.56 18.72
N LEU A 131 -10.88 -7.50 18.46
CA LEU A 131 -9.96 -8.64 18.62
C LEU A 131 -8.79 -8.32 19.55
N LEU A 132 -8.19 -7.14 19.43
CA LEU A 132 -6.94 -6.78 20.13
C LEU A 132 -7.18 -5.85 21.32
N HIS A 133 -8.35 -5.95 21.95
CA HIS A 133 -8.70 -5.13 23.12
C HIS A 133 -8.05 -5.64 24.40
N ALA A 134 -7.70 -6.94 24.44
CA ALA A 134 -6.96 -7.55 25.52
C ALA A 134 -5.44 -7.41 25.30
N ALA A 135 -4.69 -7.25 26.39
CA ALA A 135 -3.23 -7.19 26.34
C ALA A 135 -2.66 -8.51 25.78
N ALA A 136 -1.71 -8.40 24.84
CA ALA A 136 -1.00 -9.55 24.33
C ALA A 136 -0.14 -10.20 25.44
N ARG A 137 -0.07 -11.52 25.45
CA ARG A 137 0.87 -12.28 26.29
C ARG A 137 2.01 -12.78 25.42
N LEU A 138 3.25 -12.59 25.90
CA LEU A 138 4.41 -13.24 25.31
C LEU A 138 4.34 -14.73 25.64
N ALA A 139 4.16 -15.56 24.61
CA ALA A 139 4.26 -17.00 24.70
C ALA A 139 5.66 -17.42 24.23
N ALA A 140 6.42 -18.08 25.09
CA ALA A 140 7.69 -18.69 24.72
C ALA A 140 7.45 -20.16 24.34
N LEU A 141 7.96 -20.59 23.19
CA LEU A 141 8.05 -22.01 22.88
C LEU A 141 9.14 -22.63 23.76
N PRO A 142 8.93 -23.82 24.34
CA PRO A 142 10.01 -24.53 25.03
C PRO A 142 11.18 -24.75 24.07
N ARG A 143 12.40 -24.41 24.50
CA ARG A 143 13.60 -24.73 23.74
C ARG A 143 13.79 -26.25 23.74
N PRO A 144 14.14 -26.88 22.60
CA PRO A 144 14.49 -28.29 22.60
C PRO A 144 15.70 -28.50 23.52
N ALA A 145 15.61 -29.50 24.40
CA ALA A 145 16.72 -29.91 25.25
C ALA A 145 17.81 -30.50 24.35
N THR A 146 19.02 -29.95 24.44
CA THR A 146 20.25 -30.51 23.84
C THR A 146 20.69 -31.76 24.57
#